data_AF-A0A2V9QCZ8-F1
#
_entry.id   AF-A0A2V9QCZ8-F1
#
_cell.length_a   1.000
_cell.length_b   1.000
_cell.length_c   1.000
_cell.angle_alpha   90.00
_cell.angle_beta   90.00
_cell.angle_gamma   90.00
#
_symmetry.space_group_name_H-M   'P 1'
#
loop_
_entity.id
_entity.type
_entity.pdbx_description
1 polymer ?
#
loop_
_entity_poly.entity_id
_entity_poly.type
_entity_poly.pdbx_seq_one_letter_code
_entity_poly.pdbx_strand_id
1 'polypeptide(L)'
;MGAALLGFLMKKNTVVENGPAGSLVGENSTANAAGGWAGVCATAVVGLIVVGVASTYTTGTGASTAASDGRGTALLASTSNGEWVLTESVNAMDNTAEVILHKTGSAGASLDIRCIKQRTDAYVNTDTVVDNGSVRVKFDESSPIRQLWTRSTDYKALFAPDGLIFARQLAKSKSFLLEFTPFQEGPRTISFDVSGLDTKLQKISDSCHWDVVDKSRAKAKAADAALRERVAEYVHPCNQHIEGLGNWCWTDPYGIIDEEGYKNSREKALEEAVEYKKMGLAFKHN
;
A
#
# COMPACT_ATOMS: atom_id res chain seq x y z
N MET A 1 -20.23 47.68 -25.40
CA MET A 1 -19.58 47.30 -24.13
C MET A 1 -20.66 46.78 -23.21
N GLY A 2 -20.66 45.48 -22.92
CA GLY A 2 -21.69 44.85 -22.08
C GLY A 2 -21.38 43.35 -21.96
N ALA A 3 -20.77 42.96 -20.84
CA ALA A 3 -20.29 41.60 -20.58
C ALA A 3 -21.45 40.66 -20.25
N ALA A 4 -21.47 39.49 -20.88
CA ALA A 4 -22.32 38.36 -20.52
C ALA A 4 -21.55 37.43 -19.57
N LEU A 5 -22.07 37.26 -18.36
CA LEU A 5 -21.59 36.28 -17.38
C LEU A 5 -22.26 34.93 -17.66
N LEU A 6 -21.50 33.98 -18.22
CA LEU A 6 -21.87 32.57 -18.29
C LEU A 6 -21.35 31.86 -17.03
N GLY A 7 -22.27 31.54 -16.11
CA GLY A 7 -21.99 30.68 -14.96
C GLY A 7 -22.01 29.21 -15.36
N PHE A 8 -20.84 28.56 -15.33
CA PHE A 8 -20.71 27.11 -15.45
C PHE A 8 -20.88 26.48 -14.05
N LEU A 9 -22.00 25.79 -13.82
CA LEU A 9 -22.18 24.88 -12.68
C LEU A 9 -21.62 23.49 -13.05
N MET A 10 -20.42 23.18 -12.55
CA MET A 10 -19.82 21.86 -12.64
C MET A 10 -20.46 20.90 -11.63
N LYS A 11 -21.30 20.00 -12.13
CA LYS A 11 -21.86 18.86 -11.39
C LYS A 11 -20.77 17.78 -11.21
N LYS A 12 -20.23 17.64 -10.00
CA LYS A 12 -19.36 16.51 -9.64
C LYS A 12 -20.23 15.28 -9.38
N ASN A 13 -20.28 14.35 -10.33
CA ASN A 13 -20.75 13.00 -10.08
C ASN A 13 -19.54 12.15 -9.66
N THR A 14 -19.39 11.90 -8.35
CA THR A 14 -18.51 10.84 -7.84
C THR A 14 -19.30 9.54 -7.83
N VAL A 15 -19.02 8.67 -8.80
CA VAL A 15 -19.44 7.27 -8.81
C VAL A 15 -18.51 6.52 -7.86
N VAL A 16 -19.05 6.02 -6.75
CA VAL A 16 -18.38 5.05 -5.88
C VAL A 16 -18.99 3.68 -6.20
N GLU A 17 -18.19 2.83 -6.82
CA GLU A 17 -18.55 1.45 -7.17
C GLU A 17 -18.24 0.57 -5.95
N ASN A 18 -19.27 0.26 -5.16
CA ASN A 18 -19.15 -0.66 -4.02
C ASN A 18 -19.13 -2.11 -4.54
N GLY A 19 -17.93 -2.66 -4.71
CA GLY A 19 -17.70 -4.09 -4.83
C GLY A 19 -17.69 -4.79 -3.45
N PRO A 20 -17.69 -6.14 -3.39
CA PRO A 20 -17.96 -6.91 -2.16
C PRO A 20 -16.82 -6.93 -1.13
N ALA A 21 -15.80 -6.07 -1.30
CA ALA A 21 -14.69 -5.93 -0.37
C ALA A 21 -14.85 -4.58 0.34
N GLY A 22 -15.25 -4.63 1.62
CA GLY A 22 -15.44 -3.46 2.47
C GLY A 22 -14.22 -2.52 2.49
N SER A 23 -14.51 -1.24 2.73
CA SER A 23 -13.53 -0.17 2.75
C SER A 23 -12.45 -0.38 3.82
N LEU A 24 -11.18 -0.33 3.41
CA LEU A 24 -10.05 -0.10 4.30
C LEU A 24 -9.80 1.41 4.34
N VAL A 25 -10.52 2.10 5.20
CA VAL A 25 -10.22 3.51 5.53
C VAL A 25 -9.13 3.49 6.60
N GLY A 26 -7.96 4.01 6.24
CA GLY A 26 -6.87 4.26 7.18
C GLY A 26 -7.18 5.46 8.08
N GLU A 27 -7.00 5.28 9.39
CA GLU A 27 -7.03 6.37 10.36
C GLU A 27 -5.85 7.32 10.11
N ASN A 28 -6.16 8.59 9.86
CA ASN A 28 -5.17 9.66 9.84
C ASN A 28 -4.68 9.93 11.26
N SER A 29 -3.43 9.59 11.56
CA SER A 29 -2.76 10.04 12.77
C SER A 29 -2.43 11.54 12.66
N THR A 30 -3.04 12.35 13.50
CA THR A 30 -2.69 13.75 13.71
C THR A 30 -1.38 13.85 14.49
N ALA A 31 -0.27 14.10 13.79
CA ALA A 31 1.01 14.42 14.42
C ALA A 31 0.99 15.89 14.89
N ASN A 32 0.97 16.09 16.21
CA ASN A 32 1.20 17.38 16.83
C ASN A 32 2.65 17.82 16.61
N ALA A 33 2.81 19.00 16.01
CA ALA A 33 4.08 19.70 15.86
C ALA A 33 4.44 20.40 17.18
N ALA A 34 5.52 19.97 17.85
CA ALA A 34 6.21 20.78 18.85
C ALA A 34 7.64 20.26 19.10
N GLY A 35 8.62 21.15 18.88
CA GLY A 35 10.04 20.99 19.24
C GLY A 35 10.92 20.50 18.08
N GLY A 36 11.81 21.25 17.43
CA GLY A 36 12.48 22.49 17.83
C GLY A 36 13.81 22.20 18.50
N TRP A 37 14.89 21.97 17.72
CA TRP A 37 16.26 22.23 18.15
C TRP A 37 17.06 22.85 16.99
N ALA A 38 17.51 24.06 17.25
CA ALA A 38 18.49 24.81 16.49
C ALA A 38 19.90 24.54 17.06
N GLY A 39 20.92 24.74 16.22
CA GLY A 39 22.35 24.82 16.60
C GLY A 39 23.11 23.50 16.41
N VAL A 40 24.35 23.45 15.94
CA VAL A 40 25.42 24.46 15.85
C VAL A 40 26.40 24.08 14.73
N CYS A 41 27.03 25.11 14.14
CA CYS A 41 28.06 25.11 13.10
C CYS A 41 29.41 24.44 13.50
N ALA A 42 30.24 24.16 12.49
CA ALA A 42 31.68 24.52 12.35
C ALA A 42 32.51 23.38 11.71
N THR A 43 32.91 23.51 10.44
CA THR A 43 34.20 23.99 9.89
C THR A 43 35.15 22.88 9.43
N ALA A 44 35.74 23.13 8.26
CA ALA A 44 36.64 22.28 7.48
C ALA A 44 38.04 22.12 8.07
N VAL A 45 38.72 21.00 7.74
CA VAL A 45 40.19 20.95 7.57
C VAL A 45 40.54 20.04 6.38
N VAL A 46 41.55 20.51 5.65
CA VAL A 46 42.16 20.04 4.40
C VAL A 46 43.30 19.04 4.66
N GLY A 47 43.59 18.18 3.68
CA GLY A 47 44.89 17.49 3.47
C GLY A 47 44.75 15.96 3.51
N LEU A 48 45.39 15.15 2.66
CA LEU A 48 46.56 15.35 1.80
C LEU A 48 46.63 14.21 0.76
N ILE A 49 46.93 14.62 -0.47
CA ILE A 49 47.58 13.97 -1.62
C ILE A 49 48.19 12.56 -1.40
N VAL A 50 47.89 11.63 -2.32
CA VAL A 50 48.88 10.66 -2.85
C VAL A 50 48.79 10.60 -4.38
N VAL A 51 49.95 10.76 -5.00
CA VAL A 51 50.28 10.78 -6.43
C VAL A 51 50.68 9.38 -6.91
N GLY A 52 50.43 9.09 -8.19
CA GLY A 52 51.10 8.04 -8.99
C GLY A 52 50.17 6.88 -9.35
N VAL A 53 50.12 6.36 -10.57
CA VAL A 53 51.11 6.32 -11.66
C VAL A 53 50.36 6.20 -12.99
N ALA A 54 50.88 6.90 -14.02
CA ALA A 54 50.41 6.80 -15.39
C ALA A 54 50.78 5.44 -16.01
N SER A 55 49.82 4.77 -16.63
CA SER A 55 50.08 3.72 -17.61
C SER A 55 49.64 4.18 -18.98
N THR A 56 50.63 4.46 -19.82
CA THR A 56 50.51 4.67 -21.26
C THR A 56 50.11 3.36 -21.93
N TYR A 57 48.94 3.32 -22.56
CA TYR A 57 48.64 2.32 -23.57
C TYR A 57 48.70 2.96 -24.95
N THR A 58 49.68 2.47 -25.70
CA THR A 58 49.98 2.81 -27.08
C THR A 58 48.88 2.30 -28.02
N THR A 59 48.64 3.11 -29.05
CA THR A 59 47.84 2.92 -30.26
C THR A 59 47.61 1.50 -30.76
N GLY A 60 46.36 1.25 -31.19
CA GLY A 60 45.99 0.18 -32.11
C GLY A 60 44.76 0.59 -32.92
N THR A 61 44.97 1.29 -34.02
CA THR A 61 43.98 1.56 -35.07
C THR A 61 43.66 0.24 -35.79
N GLY A 62 42.39 -0.14 -35.80
CA GLY A 62 41.89 -1.30 -36.54
C GLY A 62 40.42 -1.12 -36.85
N ALA A 63 40.14 -0.44 -37.96
CA ALA A 63 38.81 -0.45 -38.58
C ALA A 63 38.57 -1.82 -39.21
N SER A 64 37.42 -2.43 -38.92
CA SER A 64 36.86 -3.53 -39.72
C SER A 64 35.34 -3.47 -39.66
N THR A 65 34.77 -3.04 -40.78
CA THR A 65 33.39 -3.22 -41.20
C THR A 65 33.17 -4.65 -41.69
N ALA A 66 32.18 -5.36 -41.14
CA ALA A 66 31.39 -6.42 -41.79
C ALA A 66 30.32 -6.86 -40.78
N ALA A 67 29.05 -6.48 -40.98
CA ALA A 67 28.06 -7.21 -41.77
C ALA A 67 27.18 -8.09 -40.87
N SER A 68 25.92 -7.68 -40.82
CA SER A 68 24.78 -8.40 -40.29
C SER A 68 24.64 -9.78 -40.91
N ASP A 69 24.56 -10.83 -40.09
CA ASP A 69 23.44 -11.78 -40.19
C ASP A 69 23.44 -12.68 -38.95
N GLY A 70 22.28 -12.86 -38.32
CA GLY A 70 22.22 -13.59 -37.06
C GLY A 70 20.83 -13.59 -36.46
N ARG A 71 19.93 -14.34 -37.09
CA ARG A 71 18.72 -14.97 -36.52
C ARG A 71 18.40 -14.53 -35.09
N GLY A 72 17.42 -13.64 -34.99
CA GLY A 72 16.69 -13.34 -33.76
C GLY A 72 16.01 -14.60 -33.23
N THR A 73 16.80 -15.42 -32.53
CA THR A 73 16.27 -16.33 -31.53
C THR A 73 16.00 -15.42 -30.35
N ALA A 74 14.73 -15.14 -30.08
CA ALA A 74 14.32 -14.38 -28.92
C ALA A 74 14.90 -15.08 -27.68
N LEU A 75 16.02 -14.56 -27.19
CA LEU A 75 16.57 -14.90 -25.90
C LEU A 75 15.55 -14.36 -24.91
N LEU A 76 14.62 -15.22 -24.49
CA LEU A 76 13.85 -14.98 -23.28
C LEU A 76 14.88 -14.91 -22.17
N ALA A 77 15.29 -13.67 -21.86
CA ALA A 77 16.15 -13.36 -20.74
C ALA A 77 15.44 -13.90 -19.50
N SER A 78 15.86 -15.08 -19.09
CA SER A 78 15.42 -15.71 -17.87
C SER A 78 16.16 -14.96 -16.77
N THR A 79 15.62 -13.80 -16.38
CA THR A 79 16.07 -13.05 -15.21
C THR A 79 15.86 -13.96 -14.01
N SER A 80 16.88 -14.73 -13.64
CA SER A 80 16.87 -15.52 -12.42
C SER A 80 17.00 -14.55 -11.24
N ASN A 81 15.85 -13.99 -10.85
CA ASN A 81 15.65 -13.22 -9.63
C ASN A 81 16.09 -14.10 -8.45
N GLY A 82 17.20 -13.75 -7.79
CA GLY A 82 17.94 -14.60 -6.83
C GLY A 82 17.09 -15.24 -5.72
N GLU A 83 17.60 -16.27 -5.04
CA GLU A 83 16.86 -16.98 -3.98
C GLU A 83 16.42 -16.03 -2.84
N TRP A 84 15.34 -16.38 -2.14
CA TRP A 84 14.96 -15.67 -0.91
C TRP A 84 16.04 -15.80 0.17
N VAL A 85 16.49 -14.66 0.70
CA VAL A 85 17.52 -14.59 1.74
C VAL A 85 16.89 -14.18 3.07
N LEU A 86 17.08 -15.00 4.10
CA LEU A 86 16.67 -14.70 5.48
C LEU A 86 17.84 -14.08 6.24
N THR A 87 17.59 -12.92 6.85
CA THR A 87 18.54 -12.23 7.73
C THR A 87 17.89 -12.01 9.09
N GLU A 88 18.64 -12.36 10.15
CA GLU A 88 18.27 -12.05 11.53
C GLU A 88 19.31 -11.11 12.11
N SER A 89 18.85 -10.04 12.76
CA SER A 89 19.72 -9.06 13.40
C SER A 89 19.07 -8.51 14.67
N VAL A 90 19.86 -7.77 15.45
CA VAL A 90 19.40 -7.02 16.60
C VAL A 90 19.79 -5.57 16.40
N ASN A 91 18.84 -4.67 16.53
CA ASN A 91 19.07 -3.25 16.43
C ASN A 91 19.98 -2.78 17.58
N ALA A 92 21.15 -2.24 17.25
CA ALA A 92 22.15 -1.87 18.25
C ALA A 92 21.70 -0.71 19.17
N MET A 93 20.70 0.08 18.76
CA MET A 93 20.25 1.25 19.53
C MET A 93 19.22 0.90 20.60
N ASP A 94 18.31 -0.04 20.32
CA ASP A 94 17.20 -0.37 21.21
C ASP A 94 17.06 -1.87 21.52
N ASN A 95 18.01 -2.69 21.07
CA ASN A 95 18.06 -4.14 21.22
C ASN A 95 16.82 -4.87 20.68
N THR A 96 16.09 -4.26 19.75
CA THR A 96 14.95 -4.93 19.12
C THR A 96 15.42 -5.94 18.09
N ALA A 97 14.87 -7.15 18.14
CA ALA A 97 15.14 -8.16 17.13
C ALA A 97 14.47 -7.77 15.80
N GLU A 98 15.19 -7.97 14.71
CA GLU A 98 14.73 -7.71 13.35
C GLU A 98 14.91 -9.00 12.52
N VAL A 99 13.87 -9.37 11.80
CA VAL A 99 13.91 -10.49 10.86
C VAL A 99 13.50 -9.96 9.50
N ILE A 100 14.31 -10.24 8.47
CA ILE A 100 14.10 -9.74 7.11
C ILE A 100 14.20 -10.91 6.13
N LEU A 101 13.20 -11.02 5.24
CA LEU A 101 13.26 -11.81 4.03
C LEU A 101 13.47 -10.88 2.85
N HIS A 102 14.56 -11.09 2.13
CA HIS A 102 14.97 -10.29 0.98
C HIS A 102 14.84 -11.08 -0.32
N LYS A 103 14.39 -10.41 -1.37
CA LYS A 103 14.31 -10.94 -2.73
C LYS A 103 14.79 -9.89 -3.73
N THR A 104 15.76 -10.25 -4.57
CA THR A 104 16.15 -9.44 -5.72
C THR A 104 15.13 -9.57 -6.84
N GLY A 105 14.77 -8.45 -7.45
CA GLY A 105 13.91 -8.39 -8.64
C GLY A 105 14.66 -7.91 -9.88
N SER A 106 13.90 -7.64 -10.94
CA SER A 106 14.43 -7.05 -12.17
C SER A 106 14.95 -5.63 -11.96
N ALA A 107 15.87 -5.19 -12.81
CA ALA A 107 16.34 -3.79 -12.87
C ALA A 107 16.92 -3.24 -11.54
N GLY A 108 17.54 -4.11 -10.73
CA GLY A 108 18.18 -3.71 -9.47
C GLY A 108 17.21 -3.50 -8.30
N ALA A 109 15.91 -3.65 -8.52
CA ALA A 109 14.93 -3.53 -7.46
C ALA A 109 15.03 -4.68 -6.43
N SER A 110 14.60 -4.42 -5.20
CA SER A 110 14.45 -5.45 -4.17
C SER A 110 13.07 -5.43 -3.55
N LEU A 111 12.65 -6.59 -3.06
CA LEU A 111 11.45 -6.80 -2.27
C LEU A 111 11.87 -7.32 -0.91
N ASP A 112 11.43 -6.63 0.14
CA ASP A 112 11.76 -6.96 1.52
C ASP A 112 10.46 -7.16 2.32
N ILE A 113 10.40 -8.25 3.08
CA ILE A 113 9.37 -8.52 4.09
C ILE A 113 10.08 -8.58 5.43
N ARG A 114 9.72 -7.70 6.36
CA ARG A 114 10.40 -7.60 7.64
C ARG A 114 9.46 -7.63 8.83
N CYS A 115 9.96 -8.18 9.92
CA CYS A 115 9.37 -8.07 11.24
C CYS A 115 10.28 -7.20 12.12
N ILE A 116 9.79 -6.02 12.51
CA ILE A 116 10.49 -5.11 13.42
C ILE A 116 9.49 -4.66 14.47
N LYS A 117 9.85 -4.72 15.76
CA LYS A 117 8.96 -4.32 16.87
C LYS A 117 7.57 -4.97 16.78
N GLN A 118 7.55 -6.27 16.43
CA GLN A 118 6.34 -7.07 16.23
C GLN A 118 5.37 -6.55 15.15
N ARG A 119 5.84 -5.65 14.29
CA ARG A 119 5.10 -5.15 13.12
C ARG A 119 5.69 -5.73 11.84
N THR A 120 4.81 -6.29 11.02
CA THR A 120 5.16 -6.74 9.68
C THR A 120 5.02 -5.60 8.68
N ASP A 121 6.13 -5.21 8.07
CA ASP A 121 6.14 -4.34 6.89
C ASP A 121 6.60 -5.15 5.69
N ALA A 122 6.09 -4.80 4.52
CA ALA A 122 6.61 -5.30 3.26
C ALA A 122 6.71 -4.14 2.27
N TYR A 123 7.84 -4.03 1.59
CA TYR A 123 8.12 -2.91 0.71
C TYR A 123 8.99 -3.32 -0.47
N VAL A 124 8.93 -2.52 -1.53
CA VAL A 124 9.78 -2.65 -2.70
C VAL A 124 10.72 -1.46 -2.75
N ASN A 125 12.03 -1.70 -2.75
CA ASN A 125 13.04 -0.70 -3.10
C ASN A 125 13.20 -0.70 -4.63
N THR A 126 12.96 0.45 -5.25
CA THR A 126 12.96 0.63 -6.70
C THR A 126 14.33 1.04 -7.26
N ASP A 127 15.34 1.19 -6.39
CA ASP A 127 16.69 1.72 -6.67
C ASP A 127 16.71 3.13 -7.30
N THR A 128 15.55 3.77 -7.39
CA THR A 128 15.30 5.04 -8.06
C THR A 128 14.32 5.86 -7.24
N VAL A 129 14.44 7.19 -7.32
CA VAL A 129 13.51 8.08 -6.61
C VAL A 129 12.13 7.96 -7.25
N VAL A 130 11.11 7.65 -6.45
CA VAL A 130 9.72 7.53 -6.90
C VAL A 130 8.99 8.86 -6.78
N ASP A 131 8.12 9.16 -7.74
CA ASP A 131 7.34 10.40 -7.79
C ASP A 131 6.26 10.43 -6.71
N ASN A 132 5.41 9.40 -6.69
CA ASN A 132 4.28 9.27 -5.78
C ASN A 132 4.03 7.79 -5.42
N GLY A 133 3.04 7.55 -4.55
CA GLY A 133 2.70 6.21 -4.06
C GLY A 133 1.70 5.43 -4.92
N SER A 134 1.21 5.99 -6.03
CA SER A 134 0.23 5.34 -6.90
C SER A 134 0.92 4.26 -7.71
N VAL A 135 0.49 3.02 -7.51
CA VAL A 135 1.08 1.85 -8.16
C VAL A 135 0.02 0.99 -8.81
N ARG A 136 0.44 0.15 -9.77
CA ARG A 136 -0.34 -1.02 -10.18
C ARG A 136 0.39 -2.27 -9.76
N VAL A 137 -0.32 -3.19 -9.11
CA VAL A 137 0.21 -4.49 -8.72
C VAL A 137 -0.47 -5.58 -9.52
N LYS A 138 0.28 -6.60 -9.93
CA LYS A 138 -0.23 -7.81 -10.58
C LYS A 138 0.46 -9.03 -9.97
N PHE A 139 -0.34 -10.02 -9.60
CA PHE A 139 0.13 -11.32 -9.13
C PHE A 139 -0.18 -12.36 -10.19
N ASP A 140 0.82 -13.15 -10.59
CA ASP A 140 0.66 -14.19 -11.60
C ASP A 140 -0.06 -13.66 -12.85
N GLU A 141 -1.14 -14.32 -13.27
CA GLU A 141 -1.96 -13.93 -14.43
C GLU A 141 -3.20 -13.10 -14.07
N SER A 142 -3.27 -12.56 -12.86
CA SER A 142 -4.40 -11.71 -12.46
C SER A 142 -4.44 -10.41 -13.28
N SER A 143 -5.62 -9.78 -13.32
CA SER A 143 -5.70 -8.39 -13.77
C SER A 143 -4.92 -7.47 -12.82
N PRO A 144 -4.18 -6.47 -13.33
CA PRO A 144 -3.53 -5.48 -12.47
C PRO A 144 -4.54 -4.64 -11.69
N ILE A 145 -4.27 -4.40 -10.42
CA ILE A 145 -5.08 -3.54 -9.55
C ILE A 145 -4.31 -2.29 -9.15
N ARG A 146 -4.98 -1.14 -9.10
CA ARG A 146 -4.40 0.10 -8.60
C ARG A 146 -4.40 0.10 -7.08
N GLN A 147 -3.29 0.54 -6.49
CA GLN A 147 -3.16 0.71 -5.04
C GLN A 147 -2.41 2.01 -4.74
N LEU A 148 -2.56 2.50 -3.50
CA LEU A 148 -1.78 3.60 -2.96
C LEU A 148 -0.83 3.05 -1.90
N TRP A 149 0.47 3.13 -2.17
CA TRP A 149 1.54 2.68 -1.28
C TRP A 149 2.21 3.88 -0.61
N THR A 150 2.77 3.67 0.57
CA THR A 150 3.46 4.75 1.30
C THR A 150 4.91 4.83 0.84
N ARG A 151 5.42 6.03 0.55
CA ARG A 151 6.83 6.21 0.18
C ARG A 151 7.74 6.18 1.42
N SER A 152 8.94 5.64 1.26
CA SER A 152 10.01 5.81 2.24
C SER A 152 10.44 7.27 2.35
N THR A 153 11.13 7.59 3.44
CA THR A 153 11.66 8.93 3.70
C THR A 153 12.79 9.33 2.75
N ASP A 154 13.51 8.36 2.18
CA ASP A 154 14.52 8.57 1.13
C ASP A 154 13.92 8.47 -0.29
N TYR A 155 12.61 8.24 -0.39
CA TYR A 155 11.83 8.15 -1.61
C TYR A 155 12.25 7.06 -2.59
N LYS A 156 12.99 6.04 -2.16
CA LYS A 156 13.41 4.92 -3.01
C LYS A 156 12.64 3.62 -2.74
N ALA A 157 11.78 3.61 -1.73
CA ALA A 157 10.96 2.46 -1.40
C ALA A 157 9.48 2.81 -1.33
N LEU A 158 8.66 1.82 -1.67
CA LEU A 158 7.21 1.86 -1.60
C LEU A 158 6.74 0.75 -0.66
N PHE A 159 6.04 1.11 0.41
CA PHE A 159 5.50 0.22 1.43
C PHE A 159 4.06 -0.17 1.09
N ALA A 160 3.80 -1.48 1.09
CA ALA A 160 2.46 -2.02 0.92
C ALA A 160 1.54 -1.55 2.08
N PRO A 161 0.25 -1.29 1.82
CA PRO A 161 -0.69 -0.80 2.84
C PRO A 161 -0.84 -1.73 4.05
N ASP A 162 -0.80 -3.04 3.81
CA ASP A 162 -0.83 -4.08 4.83
C ASP A 162 0.22 -5.14 4.50
N GLY A 163 1.38 -5.06 5.18
CA GLY A 163 2.51 -5.95 4.94
C GLY A 163 2.22 -7.42 5.19
N LEU A 164 1.37 -7.74 6.19
CA LEU A 164 0.98 -9.11 6.51
C LEU A 164 0.11 -9.70 5.40
N ILE A 165 -0.90 -8.96 4.95
CA ILE A 165 -1.78 -9.42 3.85
C ILE A 165 -0.99 -9.54 2.55
N PHE A 166 -0.13 -8.57 2.25
CA PHE A 166 0.71 -8.59 1.06
C PHE A 166 1.69 -9.77 1.07
N ALA A 167 2.38 -10.04 2.19
CA ALA A 167 3.25 -11.20 2.34
C ALA A 167 2.51 -12.53 2.11
N ARG A 168 1.29 -12.66 2.63
CA ARG A 168 0.44 -13.85 2.39
C ARG A 168 -0.03 -13.99 0.95
N GLN A 169 -0.23 -12.88 0.23
CA GLN A 169 -0.54 -12.91 -1.19
C GLN A 169 0.67 -13.39 -1.99
N LEU A 170 1.85 -12.82 -1.73
CA LEU A 170 3.11 -13.24 -2.35
C LEU A 170 3.38 -14.74 -2.15
N ALA A 171 3.14 -15.26 -0.94
CA ALA A 171 3.33 -16.67 -0.60
C ALA A 171 2.48 -17.64 -1.44
N LYS A 172 1.36 -17.16 -1.99
CA LYS A 172 0.44 -17.95 -2.82
C LYS A 172 0.70 -17.79 -4.31
N SER A 173 1.68 -16.98 -4.67
CA SER A 173 1.98 -16.60 -6.04
C SER A 173 3.35 -17.11 -6.47
N LYS A 174 3.56 -17.11 -7.79
CA LYS A 174 4.85 -17.41 -8.41
C LYS A 174 5.50 -16.14 -8.92
N SER A 175 4.73 -15.19 -9.43
CA SER A 175 5.24 -13.90 -9.90
C SER A 175 4.49 -12.73 -9.29
N PHE A 176 5.24 -11.64 -9.10
CA PHE A 176 4.72 -10.36 -8.66
C PHE A 176 5.31 -9.26 -9.55
N LEU A 177 4.44 -8.42 -10.11
CA LEU A 177 4.81 -7.27 -10.90
C LEU A 177 4.32 -5.99 -10.21
N LEU A 178 5.20 -5.00 -10.15
CA LEU A 178 4.89 -3.66 -9.66
C LEU A 178 5.15 -2.66 -10.78
N GLU A 179 4.13 -1.90 -11.16
CA GLU A 179 4.29 -0.69 -11.94
C GLU A 179 4.25 0.54 -11.02
N PHE A 180 5.27 1.38 -11.13
CA PHE A 180 5.42 2.61 -10.37
C PHE A 180 5.92 3.74 -11.29
N THR A 181 5.88 4.97 -10.82
CA THR A 181 6.36 6.14 -11.57
C THR A 181 7.61 6.70 -10.90
N PRO A 182 8.81 6.58 -11.51
CA PRO A 182 10.00 7.30 -11.06
C PRO A 182 9.80 8.81 -11.19
N PHE A 183 10.56 9.58 -10.41
CA PHE A 183 10.49 11.03 -10.40
C PHE A 183 10.83 11.61 -11.78
N GLN A 184 9.91 12.43 -12.32
CA GLN A 184 10.02 13.07 -13.64
C GLN A 184 10.14 12.10 -14.83
N GLU A 185 9.68 10.86 -14.68
CA GLU A 185 9.70 9.86 -15.75
C GLU A 185 8.31 9.24 -15.98
N GLY A 186 8.19 8.47 -17.06
CA GLY A 186 7.01 7.64 -17.31
C GLY A 186 6.97 6.39 -16.42
N PRO A 187 5.80 5.72 -16.31
CA PRO A 187 5.66 4.50 -15.53
C PRO A 187 6.65 3.41 -15.95
N ARG A 188 7.25 2.73 -14.97
CA ARG A 188 8.14 1.58 -15.14
C ARG A 188 7.56 0.37 -14.43
N THR A 189 7.77 -0.80 -15.01
CA THR A 189 7.38 -2.08 -14.41
C THR A 189 8.61 -2.86 -14.00
N ILE A 190 8.59 -3.39 -12.78
CA ILE A 190 9.57 -4.33 -12.25
C ILE A 190 8.87 -5.64 -11.88
N SER A 191 9.61 -6.75 -11.93
CA SER A 191 9.11 -8.09 -11.68
C SER A 191 9.95 -8.84 -10.66
N PHE A 192 9.28 -9.74 -9.95
CA PHE A 192 9.85 -10.62 -8.94
C PHE A 192 9.34 -12.04 -9.17
N ASP A 193 10.24 -13.03 -9.06
CA ASP A 193 9.86 -14.43 -8.89
C ASP A 193 9.70 -14.69 -7.39
N VAL A 194 8.47 -14.79 -6.93
CA VAL A 194 8.16 -14.87 -5.50
C VAL A 194 7.94 -16.30 -5.03
N SER A 195 8.21 -17.28 -5.90
CA SER A 195 8.12 -18.70 -5.55
C SER A 195 9.00 -19.08 -4.36
N GLY A 196 8.56 -20.09 -3.60
CA GLY A 196 9.26 -20.62 -2.43
C GLY A 196 9.15 -19.76 -1.16
N LEU A 197 8.51 -18.59 -1.21
CA LEU A 197 8.33 -17.71 -0.05
C LEU A 197 7.54 -18.38 1.08
N ASP A 198 6.54 -19.19 0.76
CA ASP A 198 5.71 -19.92 1.71
C ASP A 198 6.52 -20.75 2.70
N THR A 199 7.60 -21.39 2.23
CA THR A 199 8.49 -22.20 3.06
C THR A 199 9.42 -21.38 3.97
N LYS A 200 9.58 -20.07 3.70
CA LYS A 200 10.49 -19.18 4.43
C LYS A 200 9.76 -18.23 5.39
N LEU A 201 8.46 -17.99 5.17
CA LEU A 201 7.68 -17.02 5.92
C LEU A 201 7.49 -17.35 7.40
N GLN A 202 7.64 -18.61 7.81
CA GLN A 202 7.39 -19.03 9.18
C GLN A 202 8.17 -18.19 10.20
N LYS A 203 9.44 -17.88 9.92
CA LYS A 203 10.25 -17.06 10.83
C LYS A 203 9.67 -15.65 11.02
N ILE A 204 9.16 -15.02 9.94
CA ILE A 204 8.49 -13.72 10.00
C ILE A 204 7.19 -13.84 10.79
N SER A 205 6.36 -14.85 10.49
CA SER A 205 5.05 -14.99 11.14
C SER A 205 5.17 -15.22 12.64
N ASP A 206 6.15 -16.02 13.06
CA ASP A 206 6.38 -16.33 14.47
C ASP A 206 6.91 -15.11 15.22
N SER A 207 7.89 -14.40 14.63
CA SER A 207 8.50 -13.21 15.24
C SER A 207 7.52 -12.04 15.36
N CYS A 208 6.55 -11.95 14.47
CA CYS A 208 5.52 -10.90 14.45
C CYS A 208 4.16 -11.35 14.99
N HIS A 209 4.10 -12.54 15.61
CA HIS A 209 2.88 -13.06 16.25
C HIS A 209 1.64 -12.97 15.36
N TRP A 210 1.75 -13.43 14.10
CA TRP A 210 0.65 -13.33 13.14
C TRP A 210 -0.64 -14.01 13.65
N ASP A 211 -0.53 -15.05 14.47
CA ASP A 211 -1.69 -15.72 15.06
C ASP A 211 -2.47 -14.80 16.02
N VAL A 212 -1.77 -13.94 16.77
CA VAL A 212 -2.39 -12.94 17.65
C VAL A 212 -3.09 -11.87 16.82
N VAL A 213 -2.44 -11.42 15.73
CA VAL A 213 -3.02 -10.46 14.78
C VAL A 213 -4.27 -11.05 14.10
N ASP A 214 -4.26 -12.32 13.73
CA ASP A 214 -5.41 -12.99 13.13
C ASP A 214 -6.57 -13.11 14.10
N LYS A 215 -6.29 -13.53 15.35
CA LYS A 215 -7.31 -13.61 16.40
C LYS A 215 -7.93 -12.23 16.68
N SER A 216 -7.13 -11.16 16.70
CA SER A 216 -7.64 -9.81 16.94
C SER A 216 -8.51 -9.31 15.78
N ARG A 217 -8.08 -9.51 14.52
CA ARG A 217 -8.87 -9.19 13.31
C ARG A 217 -10.17 -10.00 13.27
N ALA A 218 -10.13 -11.29 13.59
CA ALA A 218 -11.30 -12.15 13.64
C ALA A 218 -12.30 -11.68 14.71
N LYS A 219 -11.81 -11.34 15.91
CA LYS A 219 -12.63 -10.79 17.00
C LYS A 219 -13.26 -9.45 16.60
N ALA A 220 -12.51 -8.55 15.96
CA ALA A 220 -13.03 -7.27 15.48
C ALA A 220 -14.12 -7.47 14.42
N LYS A 221 -13.89 -8.35 13.45
CA LYS A 221 -14.89 -8.72 12.43
C LYS A 221 -16.16 -9.32 13.06
N ALA A 222 -16.02 -10.20 14.04
CA ALA A 222 -17.14 -10.79 14.75
C ALA A 222 -17.92 -9.74 15.56
N ALA A 223 -17.22 -8.81 16.22
CA ALA A 223 -17.84 -7.70 16.93
C ALA A 223 -18.62 -6.77 15.99
N ASP A 224 -18.05 -6.46 14.83
CA ASP A 224 -18.71 -5.68 13.77
C ASP A 224 -19.95 -6.39 13.22
N ALA A 225 -19.87 -7.69 12.96
CA ALA A 225 -21.01 -8.50 12.50
C ALA A 225 -22.12 -8.54 13.56
N ALA A 226 -21.78 -8.78 14.82
CA ALA A 226 -22.75 -8.77 15.93
C ALA A 226 -23.37 -7.39 16.15
N LEU A 227 -22.59 -6.31 15.97
CA LEU A 227 -23.11 -4.95 16.00
C LEU A 227 -24.12 -4.73 14.87
N ARG A 228 -23.76 -5.13 13.65
CA ARG A 228 -24.64 -5.04 12.48
C ARG A 228 -25.95 -5.80 12.71
N GLU A 229 -25.91 -6.97 13.32
CA GLU A 229 -27.11 -7.75 13.65
C GLU A 229 -28.01 -7.02 14.65
N ARG A 230 -27.46 -6.46 15.74
CA ARG A 230 -28.24 -5.69 16.73
C ARG A 230 -28.87 -4.44 16.11
N VAL A 231 -28.12 -3.71 15.28
CA VAL A 231 -28.62 -2.48 14.64
C VAL A 231 -29.65 -2.78 13.56
N ALA A 232 -29.59 -3.96 12.93
CA ALA A 232 -30.50 -4.34 11.85
C ALA A 232 -31.98 -4.43 12.25
N GLU A 233 -32.28 -4.61 13.53
CA GLU A 233 -33.65 -4.57 14.08
C GLU A 233 -34.28 -3.18 13.94
N TYR A 234 -33.46 -2.13 13.95
CA TYR A 234 -33.91 -0.75 13.87
C TYR A 234 -34.03 -0.20 12.45
N VAL A 235 -33.78 -1.04 11.44
CA VAL A 235 -33.82 -0.65 10.02
C VAL A 235 -35.14 -1.12 9.38
N HIS A 236 -35.92 -0.18 8.88
CA HIS A 236 -37.27 -0.41 8.36
C HIS A 236 -37.57 0.43 7.10
N PRO A 237 -38.61 0.10 6.33
CA PRO A 237 -39.12 1.00 5.31
C PRO A 237 -39.55 2.36 5.92
N CYS A 238 -39.22 3.47 5.27
CA CYS A 238 -39.65 4.80 5.70
C CYS A 238 -41.15 4.97 5.48
N ASN A 239 -41.84 5.64 6.40
CA ASN A 239 -43.30 5.82 6.34
C ASN A 239 -43.76 6.93 5.37
N GLN A 240 -42.85 7.63 4.67
CA GLN A 240 -43.20 8.73 3.76
C GLN A 240 -43.52 8.25 2.34
N HIS A 241 -44.74 8.55 1.88
CA HIS A 241 -45.32 8.28 0.56
C HIS A 241 -44.69 9.12 -0.57
N ILE A 242 -43.37 9.08 -0.76
CA ILE A 242 -42.77 9.61 -1.99
C ILE A 242 -42.51 8.43 -2.92
N GLU A 243 -43.37 8.27 -3.91
CA GLU A 243 -43.24 7.25 -4.96
C GLU A 243 -41.94 7.49 -5.76
N GLY A 244 -41.05 6.49 -5.78
CA GLY A 244 -39.94 6.43 -6.73
C GLY A 244 -38.52 6.60 -6.17
N LEU A 245 -38.33 6.81 -4.87
CA LEU A 245 -37.00 6.76 -4.23
C LEU A 245 -36.97 5.59 -3.24
N GLY A 246 -35.83 4.92 -3.13
CA GLY A 246 -35.70 3.81 -2.17
C GLY A 246 -35.82 4.33 -0.75
N ASN A 247 -36.78 3.79 0.00
CA ASN A 247 -37.28 4.32 1.26
C ASN A 247 -36.87 3.41 2.41
N TRP A 248 -35.57 3.26 2.69
CA TRP A 248 -35.11 2.60 3.93
C TRP A 248 -34.57 3.62 4.91
N CYS A 249 -35.03 3.50 6.14
CA CYS A 249 -34.71 4.37 7.27
C CYS A 249 -34.25 3.50 8.45
N TRP A 250 -33.65 4.16 9.44
CA TRP A 250 -33.38 3.56 10.74
C TRP A 250 -33.82 4.51 11.85
N THR A 251 -34.15 3.98 13.03
CA THR A 251 -34.59 4.79 14.17
C THR A 251 -33.89 4.35 15.45
N ASP A 252 -33.31 5.31 16.18
CA ASP A 252 -32.78 5.05 17.52
C ASP A 252 -33.92 5.05 18.54
N PRO A 253 -34.20 3.93 19.24
CA PRO A 253 -35.30 3.83 20.20
C PRO A 253 -35.18 4.80 21.39
N TYR A 254 -33.98 5.32 21.65
CA TYR A 254 -33.70 6.24 22.76
C TYR A 254 -33.25 7.63 22.31
N GLY A 255 -33.18 7.87 21.00
CA GLY A 255 -32.73 9.12 20.42
C GLY A 255 -33.89 10.06 20.06
N ILE A 256 -33.66 11.36 20.19
CA ILE A 256 -34.47 12.41 19.54
C ILE A 256 -33.78 12.70 18.20
N ILE A 257 -33.77 11.73 17.30
CA ILE A 257 -33.33 11.96 15.92
C ILE A 257 -34.55 11.81 15.03
N ASP A 258 -34.98 12.93 14.47
CA ASP A 258 -35.88 12.96 13.32
C ASP A 258 -35.25 12.10 12.20
N GLU A 259 -36.06 11.43 11.38
CA GLU A 259 -35.61 10.48 10.34
C GLU A 259 -34.49 11.06 9.44
N GLU A 260 -33.22 10.92 9.86
CA GLU A 260 -32.09 11.49 9.14
C GLU A 260 -31.66 10.54 8.01
N GLY A 261 -32.30 10.74 6.85
CA GLY A 261 -31.71 10.39 5.56
C GLY A 261 -32.16 9.06 4.97
N TYR A 262 -33.10 9.15 4.04
CA TYR A 262 -33.52 8.06 3.16
C TYR A 262 -32.34 7.38 2.47
N LYS A 263 -32.31 6.05 2.53
CA LYS A 263 -31.34 5.24 1.77
C LYS A 263 -32.04 4.38 0.75
N ASN A 264 -31.42 4.30 -0.43
CA ASN A 264 -32.00 3.59 -1.55
C ASN A 264 -31.99 2.05 -1.42
N SER A 265 -31.46 1.52 -0.31
CA SER A 265 -31.53 0.10 0.05
C SER A 265 -31.46 -0.10 1.57
N ARG A 266 -32.00 -1.23 2.04
CA ARG A 266 -31.88 -1.68 3.45
C ARG A 266 -30.42 -1.71 3.89
N GLU A 267 -29.55 -2.20 3.01
CA GLU A 267 -28.14 -2.39 3.29
C GLU A 267 -27.44 -1.07 3.60
N LYS A 268 -27.73 -0.01 2.84
CA LYS A 268 -27.16 1.32 3.06
C LYS A 268 -27.72 1.99 4.30
N ALA A 269 -29.01 1.81 4.61
CA ALA A 269 -29.57 2.28 5.88
C ALA A 269 -28.88 1.61 7.08
N LEU A 270 -28.62 0.31 6.98
CA LEU A 270 -27.91 -0.44 8.01
C LEU A 270 -26.43 -0.05 8.12
N GLU A 271 -25.74 0.20 7.00
CA GLU A 271 -24.37 0.71 7.00
C GLU A 271 -24.25 2.04 7.76
N GLU A 272 -25.12 3.00 7.43
CA GLU A 272 -25.15 4.30 8.10
C GLU A 272 -25.51 4.16 9.60
N ALA A 273 -26.53 3.36 9.93
CA ALA A 273 -26.91 3.14 11.33
C ALA A 273 -25.75 2.56 12.17
N VAL A 274 -24.99 1.60 11.59
CA VAL A 274 -23.80 1.05 12.22
C VAL A 274 -22.71 2.11 12.38
N GLU A 275 -22.50 2.96 11.38
CA GLU A 275 -21.55 4.07 11.45
C GLU A 275 -21.90 5.06 12.57
N TYR A 276 -23.17 5.45 12.68
CA TYR A 276 -23.64 6.34 13.75
C TYR A 276 -23.48 5.72 15.14
N LYS A 277 -23.71 4.40 15.29
CA LYS A 277 -23.38 3.70 16.53
C LYS A 277 -21.88 3.73 16.83
N LYS A 278 -21.02 3.48 15.83
CA LYS A 278 -19.56 3.50 15.99
C LYS A 278 -19.04 4.88 16.37
N MET A 279 -19.64 5.95 15.85
CA MET A 279 -19.35 7.34 16.22
C MET A 279 -19.93 7.75 17.58
N GLY A 280 -20.74 6.90 18.22
CA GLY A 280 -21.42 7.22 19.47
C GLY A 280 -22.52 8.27 19.31
N LEU A 281 -23.03 8.47 18.09
CA LEU A 281 -24.08 9.44 17.77
C LEU A 281 -25.48 8.86 17.97
N ALA A 282 -25.65 7.55 17.75
CA ALA A 282 -26.92 6.84 17.93
C ALA A 282 -26.75 5.53 18.71
N PHE A 283 -27.88 4.97 19.15
CA PHE A 283 -28.02 3.67 19.79
C PHE A 283 -27.17 3.54 21.06
N LYS A 284 -26.99 4.62 21.84
CA LYS A 284 -26.06 4.67 22.99
C LYS A 284 -26.33 3.61 24.06
N HIS A 285 -27.55 3.08 24.12
CA HIS A 285 -27.99 2.13 25.14
C HIS A 285 -28.08 0.66 24.67
N ASN A 286 -27.62 0.35 23.44
CA ASN A 286 -27.62 -1.00 22.81
C ASN A 286 -26.23 -1.59 22.53
#